data_AF-A0A1I3FZ56-F1
#
_entry.id   AF-A0A1I3FZ56-F1
#
_cell.length_a   1.000
_cell.length_b   1.000
_cell.length_c   1.000
_cell.angle_alpha   90.00
_cell.angle_beta   90.00
_cell.angle_gamma   90.00
#
_symmetry.space_group_name_H-M   'P 1'
#
loop_
_entity.id
_entity.type
_entity.pdbx_description
1 polymer ?
#
loop_
_entity_poly.entity_id
_entity_poly.type
_entity_poly.pdbx_seq_one_letter_code
_entity_poly.pdbx_strand_id
1 'polypeptide(L)'
;MNTVILGVSRDSLKSHQKFSQKHSIPFSLLVDDDEFLHNQFDVIKEKKLFGKIGLGTERSTFLINEMGVLIEEYRKVKAKGHAEEMLKKIEIMEK
;
A
#
# COMPACT_ATOMS: atom_id res chain seq x y z
N MET A 1 -5.52 14.24 -13.22
CA MET A 1 -4.82 13.22 -12.41
C MET A 1 -3.41 13.64 -12.10
N ASN A 2 -3.31 14.49 -11.07
CA ASN A 2 -2.05 14.83 -10.41
C ASN A 2 -1.89 13.94 -9.17
N THR A 3 -1.74 12.63 -9.35
CA THR A 3 -1.67 11.66 -8.24
C THR A 3 -0.48 10.74 -8.40
N VAL A 4 0.32 10.64 -7.34
CA VAL A 4 1.47 9.73 -7.27
C VAL A 4 1.03 8.44 -6.57
N ILE A 5 1.46 7.30 -7.11
CA ILE A 5 1.27 5.99 -6.49
C ILE A 5 2.59 5.55 -5.84
N LEU A 6 2.52 5.13 -4.58
CA LEU A 6 3.65 4.55 -3.85
C LEU A 6 3.22 3.18 -3.31
N GLY A 7 3.87 2.11 -3.79
CA GLY A 7 3.72 0.80 -3.17
C GLY A 7 4.70 0.66 -2.00
N VAL A 8 4.32 -0.02 -0.92
CA VAL A 8 5.17 -0.17 0.27
C VAL A 8 5.14 -1.63 0.73
N SER A 9 6.30 -2.20 1.03
CA SER A 9 6.42 -3.45 1.79
C SER A 9 7.75 -3.50 2.55
N ARG A 10 7.90 -4.53 3.39
CA ARG A 10 9.14 -4.83 4.14
C ARG A 10 10.17 -5.62 3.31
N ASP A 11 9.91 -5.81 2.01
CA ASP A 11 10.82 -6.54 1.14
C ASP A 11 12.07 -5.71 0.83
N SER A 12 13.22 -6.38 0.71
CA SER A 12 14.49 -5.71 0.38
C SER A 12 14.44 -4.96 -0.97
N LEU A 13 15.31 -3.96 -1.11
CA LEU A 13 15.52 -3.22 -2.37
C LEU A 13 15.72 -4.14 -3.58
N LYS A 14 16.50 -5.21 -3.42
CA LYS A 14 16.75 -6.19 -4.49
C LYS A 14 15.48 -6.93 -4.92
N SER A 15 14.59 -7.21 -3.97
CA SER A 15 13.28 -7.83 -4.25
C SER A 15 12.41 -6.87 -5.06
N HIS A 16 12.32 -5.61 -4.62
CA HIS A 16 11.57 -4.56 -5.31
C HIS A 16 12.07 -4.30 -6.73
N GLN A 17 13.39 -4.21 -6.92
CA GLN A 17 13.97 -4.03 -8.25
C GLN A 17 13.59 -5.17 -9.19
N LYS A 18 13.72 -6.43 -8.73
CA LYS A 18 13.32 -7.61 -9.51
C LYS A 18 11.83 -7.61 -9.82
N PHE A 19 10.99 -7.28 -8.84
CA PHE A 19 9.54 -7.26 -9.01
C PHE A 19 9.10 -6.16 -9.98
N SER A 20 9.63 -4.94 -9.80
CA SER A 20 9.39 -3.80 -10.69
C SER A 20 9.78 -4.12 -12.14
N GLN A 21 10.98 -4.69 -12.36
CA GLN A 21 11.42 -5.10 -13.69
C GLN A 21 10.55 -6.19 -14.30
N LYS A 22 10.25 -7.25 -13.52
CA LYS A 22 9.45 -8.39 -13.98
C LYS A 22 8.03 -7.99 -14.39
N HIS A 23 7.43 -7.04 -13.68
CA HIS A 23 6.05 -6.63 -13.89
C HIS A 23 5.90 -5.26 -14.56
N SER A 24 7.01 -4.64 -14.98
CA SER A 24 7.05 -3.30 -15.59
C SER A 24 6.26 -2.26 -14.78
N ILE A 25 6.44 -2.27 -13.45
CA ILE A 25 5.69 -1.40 -12.55
C ILE A 25 6.10 0.07 -12.80
N PRO A 26 5.16 0.97 -13.18
CA PRO A 26 5.48 2.33 -13.61
C PRO A 26 5.55 3.34 -12.44
N PHE A 27 5.66 2.86 -11.21
CA PHE A 27 5.65 3.70 -10.00
C PHE A 27 6.61 3.14 -8.94
N SER A 28 6.94 3.99 -7.95
CA SER A 28 7.91 3.66 -6.91
C SER A 28 7.39 2.61 -5.92
N LEU A 29 8.28 1.71 -5.54
CA LEU A 29 8.09 0.75 -4.44
C LEU A 29 9.06 1.13 -3.31
N LEU A 30 8.51 1.57 -2.19
CA LEU A 30 9.27 1.92 -0.98
C LEU A 30 9.65 0.64 -0.23
N VAL A 31 10.90 0.61 0.22
CA VAL A 31 11.42 -0.40 1.14
C VAL A 31 11.23 0.15 2.55
N ASP A 32 10.43 -0.54 3.36
CA ASP A 32 10.17 -0.19 4.76
C ASP A 32 10.71 -1.32 5.64
N ASP A 33 12.03 -1.51 5.63
CA ASP A 33 12.72 -2.62 6.28
C ASP A 33 12.80 -2.48 7.81
N ASP A 34 12.72 -1.24 8.32
CA ASP A 34 12.60 -0.91 9.75
C ASP A 34 11.14 -0.85 10.25
N GLU A 35 10.18 -1.14 9.37
CA GLU A 35 8.74 -1.08 9.62
C GLU A 35 8.23 0.32 10.06
N PHE A 36 8.97 1.40 9.79
CA PHE A 36 8.56 2.75 10.21
C PHE A 36 7.17 3.11 9.67
N LEU A 37 6.96 3.01 8.35
CA LEU A 37 5.67 3.30 7.74
C LEU A 37 4.61 2.29 8.18
N HIS A 38 4.96 1.00 8.25
CA HIS A 38 4.01 -0.02 8.67
C HIS A 38 3.45 0.25 10.08
N ASN A 39 4.29 0.74 10.99
CA ASN A 39 3.89 1.12 12.34
C ASN A 39 3.10 2.45 12.36
N GLN A 40 3.55 3.46 11.62
CA GLN A 40 2.84 4.75 11.53
C GLN A 40 1.42 4.61 10.98
N PHE A 41 1.21 3.73 10.00
CA PHE A 41 -0.10 3.46 9.39
C PHE A 41 -0.89 2.35 10.10
N ASP A 42 -0.34 1.78 11.17
CA ASP A 42 -0.96 0.71 11.96
C ASP A 42 -1.43 -0.48 11.09
N VAL A 43 -0.55 -0.97 10.21
CA VAL A 43 -0.86 -2.08 9.28
C VAL A 43 -0.23 -3.41 9.68
N ILE A 44 0.60 -3.45 10.72
CA ILE A 44 1.07 -4.71 11.31
C ILE A 44 -0.06 -5.28 12.18
N LYS A 45 -0.64 -6.40 11.74
CA LYS A 45 -1.75 -7.05 12.45
C LYS A 45 -1.43 -8.51 12.75
N GLU A 46 -2.03 -9.01 13.82
CA GLU A 46 -2.00 -10.43 14.14
C GLU A 46 -2.72 -11.24 13.06
N LYS A 47 -2.05 -12.27 12.57
CA LYS A 47 -2.58 -13.24 11.65
C LYS A 47 -2.44 -14.63 12.25
N LYS A 48 -3.58 -15.32 12.39
CA LYS A 48 -3.59 -16.74 12.74
C LYS A 48 -3.32 -17.54 11.48
N LEU A 49 -2.17 -18.22 11.43
CA LEU A 49 -1.86 -19.20 10.39
C LEU A 49 -1.69 -20.56 11.07
N PHE A 50 -2.57 -21.50 10.71
CA PHE A 50 -2.47 -22.90 11.17
C PHE A 50 -2.33 -23.05 12.69
N GLY A 51 -3.14 -22.29 13.46
CA GLY A 51 -3.10 -22.31 14.92
C GLY A 51 -1.96 -21.52 15.57
N LYS A 52 -1.00 -21.00 14.78
CA LYS A 52 0.04 -20.09 15.26
C LYS A 52 -0.38 -18.64 15.04
N ILE A 53 -0.14 -17.80 16.05
CA ILE A 53 -0.31 -16.35 15.93
C ILE A 53 1.04 -15.78 15.48
N GLY A 54 1.04 -15.05 14.36
CA GLY A 54 2.20 -14.29 13.88
C GLY A 54 1.77 -12.89 13.45
N LEU A 55 2.73 -11.99 13.29
CA LEU A 55 2.46 -10.64 12.78
C LEU A 55 2.63 -10.60 11.26
N GLY A 56 1.75 -9.85 10.58
CA GLY A 56 1.82 -9.68 9.14
C GLY A 56 1.25 -8.34 8.70
N THR A 57 1.66 -7.92 7.50
CA THR A 57 1.10 -6.72 6.88
C THR A 57 -0.34 -6.97 6.47
N GLU A 58 -1.28 -6.18 7.00
CA GLU A 58 -2.65 -6.08 6.51
C GLU A 58 -2.67 -5.20 5.26
N ARG A 59 -3.08 -5.75 4.12
CA ARG A 59 -3.15 -4.99 2.85
C ARG A 59 -4.09 -3.81 3.04
N SER A 60 -3.54 -2.62 2.90
CA SER A 60 -4.23 -1.36 3.13
C SER A 60 -3.87 -0.34 2.04
N THR A 61 -4.70 0.68 1.87
CA THR A 61 -4.47 1.80 0.95
C THR A 61 -4.89 3.08 1.63
N PHE A 62 -4.08 4.12 1.49
CA PHE A 62 -4.29 5.41 2.11
C PHE A 62 -4.25 6.48 1.03
N LEU A 63 -5.25 7.33 1.00
CA LEU A 63 -5.33 8.47 0.08
C LEU A 63 -4.98 9.74 0.84
N ILE A 64 -3.89 10.38 0.44
CA ILE A 64 -3.35 11.57 1.10
C ILE A 64 -3.39 12.71 0.07
N ASN A 65 -3.89 13.89 0.49
CA ASN A 65 -3.94 15.06 -0.40
C ASN A 65 -2.60 15.80 -0.47
N GLU A 66 -2.53 16.83 -1.32
CA GLU A 66 -1.31 17.63 -1.55
C GLU A 66 -0.81 18.38 -0.29
N MET A 67 -1.67 18.55 0.72
CA MET A 67 -1.31 19.15 2.02
C MET A 67 -0.80 18.13 3.04
N GLY A 68 -0.67 16.85 2.65
CA GLY A 68 -0.25 15.76 3.54
C GLY A 68 -1.36 15.27 4.48
N VAL A 69 -2.62 15.60 4.21
CA VAL A 69 -3.76 15.17 5.03
C VAL A 69 -4.29 13.83 4.51
N LEU A 70 -4.44 12.85 5.40
CA LEU A 70 -5.14 11.61 5.11
C LEU A 70 -6.62 11.89 4.87
N ILE A 71 -7.09 11.63 3.66
CA ILE A 71 -8.48 11.82 3.26
C ILE A 71 -9.27 10.54 3.49
N GLU A 72 -8.74 9.40 3.04
CA GLU A 72 -9.40 8.10 3.14
C GLU A 72 -8.42 6.98 3.46
N GLU A 73 -8.90 5.99 4.20
CA GLU A 73 -8.18 4.76 4.48
C GLU A 73 -9.02 3.53 4.14
N TYR A 74 -8.34 2.52 3.61
CA TYR A 74 -8.91 1.23 3.25
C TYR A 74 -8.06 0.15 3.89
N ARG A 75 -8.69 -0.74 4.67
CA ARG A 75 -8.04 -1.82 5.39
C ARG A 75 -8.61 -3.17 4.96
N LYS A 76 -7.84 -4.25 5.15
CA LYS A 76 -8.22 -5.62 4.69
C LYS A 76 -8.60 -5.66 3.20
N VAL A 77 -7.90 -4.88 2.39
CA VAL A 77 -8.18 -4.69 0.97
C VAL A 77 -8.13 -6.02 0.22
N LYS A 78 -9.12 -6.25 -0.63
CA LYS A 78 -9.09 -7.32 -1.64
C LYS A 78 -8.48 -6.75 -2.92
N ALA A 79 -7.48 -7.42 -3.48
CA ALA A 79 -6.76 -6.90 -4.65
C ALA A 79 -7.66 -6.72 -5.89
N LYS A 80 -8.62 -7.63 -6.11
CA LYS A 80 -9.47 -7.61 -7.30
C LYS A 80 -10.44 -6.43 -7.23
N GLY A 81 -10.35 -5.52 -8.20
CA GLY A 81 -11.26 -4.38 -8.36
C GLY A 81 -10.86 -3.11 -7.58
N HIS A 82 -9.85 -3.20 -6.71
CA HIS A 82 -9.49 -2.08 -5.83
C HIS A 82 -8.83 -0.92 -6.58
N ALA A 83 -7.99 -1.21 -7.58
CA ALA A 83 -7.36 -0.15 -8.36
C ALA A 83 -8.40 0.66 -9.15
N GLU A 84 -9.41 -0.01 -9.70
CA GLU A 84 -10.52 0.62 -10.41
C GLU A 84 -11.41 1.45 -9.47
N GLU A 85 -11.62 1.00 -8.24
CA GLU A 85 -12.31 1.76 -7.19
C GLU A 85 -11.54 3.04 -6.83
N MET A 86 -10.23 2.93 -6.59
CA MET A 86 -9.38 4.07 -6.28
C MET A 86 -9.34 5.09 -7.42
N LEU A 87 -9.25 4.64 -8.67
CA LEU A 87 -9.28 5.51 -9.85
C LEU A 87 -10.56 6.34 -9.91
N LYS A 88 -11.72 5.69 -9.81
CA LYS A 88 -13.02 6.37 -9.79
C LYS A 88 -13.12 7.37 -8.66
N LYS A 89 -12.57 7.03 -7.49
CA LYS A 89 -12.58 7.91 -6.32
C LYS A 89 -11.79 9.19 -6.58
N ILE A 90 -10.57 9.06 -7.09
CA ILE A 90 -9.71 10.20 -7.43
C ILE A 90 -10.38 11.08 -8.50
N GLU A 91 -10.97 10.48 -9.54
CA GLU A 91 -11.70 11.22 -10.58
C GLU A 91 -12.90 12.03 -10.05
N ILE A 92 -13.58 11.53 -9.02
CA ILE A 92 -14.70 12.25 -8.38
C ILE A 92 -14.16 13.43 -7.54
N MET A 93 -13.02 13.27 -6.88
CA MET A 93 -12.44 14.31 -6.03
C MET A 93 -11.77 15.45 -6.81
N GLU A 94 -11.31 15.18 -8.04
CA GLU A 94 -10.76 16.22 -8.94
C GLU A 94 -11.86 17.08 -9.63
N LYS A 95 -13.14 16.71 -9.49
CA LYS A 95 -14.29 17.49 -10.00
C LYS A 95 -14.82 18.47 -8.96
#